data_AF-A0AAU9ACX2-F1
#
_entry.id   AF-A0AAU9ACX2-F1
#
_cell.length_a   1.000
_cell.length_b   1.000
_cell.length_c   1.000
_cell.angle_alpha   90.00
_cell.angle_beta   90.00
_cell.angle_gamma   90.00
#
_symmetry.space_group_name_H-M   'P 1'
#
loop_
_entity.id
_entity.type
_entity.pdbx_description
1 polymer ?
#
loop_
_entity_poly.entity_id
_entity_poly.type
_entity_poly.pdbx_seq_one_letter_code
_entity_poly.pdbx_strand_id
1 'polypeptide(L)'
;MFAMLAHEIGHDRDNTTRPFKPDGTAQEYVQYRSEIEATAIFNAFPILRDLKNEPEFKKESPFDAIGYLNGLELARLYQQWNSGELEDKQVVAAIAGKVADTRYTLGGSLTDQDGNGVLTHRDAYLHDFERVLRPRTDAQPPGQAGDNEPAQPQRSNHGGATENTFLRNTREKTLEAFAQHGLSPSDQALDCIAGSLCAQARRDGLERIDHVLLSQHPGGEIGRNVIAVEGRLDDPGHKLSHVNAQTAANVSLGESMRNLASLEVTQRQQPSQQAETVDRPLQR
;
A
#
# COMPACT_ATOMS: atom_id res chain seq x y z
N MET A 1 2.81 -16.16 2.37
CA MET A 1 1.47 -15.65 1.99
C MET A 1 0.55 -15.50 3.22
N PHE A 2 0.42 -16.51 4.08
CA PHE A 2 -0.45 -16.48 5.26
C PHE A 2 -0.12 -15.38 6.29
N ALA A 3 1.17 -15.16 6.56
CA ALA A 3 1.68 -14.15 7.49
C ALA A 3 1.31 -12.71 7.08
N MET A 4 1.32 -12.44 5.78
CA MET A 4 0.89 -11.16 5.20
C MET A 4 -0.64 -11.00 5.32
N LEU A 5 -1.43 -12.04 5.05
CA LEU A 5 -2.90 -11.98 5.24
C LEU A 5 -3.28 -11.70 6.71
N ALA A 6 -2.59 -12.33 7.67
CA ALA A 6 -2.79 -12.08 9.10
C ALA A 6 -2.45 -10.63 9.49
N HIS A 7 -1.39 -10.07 8.88
CA HIS A 7 -1.04 -8.66 9.02
C HIS A 7 -2.14 -7.74 8.47
N GLU A 8 -2.67 -8.01 7.26
CA GLU A 8 -3.76 -7.23 6.65
C GLU A 8 -5.06 -7.28 7.46
N ILE A 9 -5.41 -8.44 8.04
CA ILE A 9 -6.60 -8.58 8.91
C ILE A 9 -6.47 -7.70 10.17
N GLY A 10 -5.24 -7.50 10.66
CA GLY A 10 -4.98 -6.64 11.81
C GLY A 10 -5.30 -5.16 11.55
N HIS A 11 -5.07 -4.67 10.34
CA HIS A 11 -5.35 -3.28 9.96
C HIS A 11 -6.83 -2.91 10.05
N ASP A 12 -7.75 -3.81 9.69
CA ASP A 12 -9.20 -3.55 9.71
C ASP A 12 -9.75 -3.36 11.14
N ARG A 13 -9.14 -4.03 12.13
CA ARG A 13 -9.60 -4.01 13.54
C ARG A 13 -9.15 -2.76 14.31
N ASP A 14 -7.92 -2.28 14.12
CA ASP A 14 -7.35 -1.22 14.96
C ASP A 14 -7.54 0.19 14.38
N ASN A 15 -7.57 0.37 13.05
CA ASN A 15 -7.82 1.69 12.44
C ASN A 15 -9.22 2.25 12.75
N THR A 16 -10.18 1.39 13.07
CA THR A 16 -11.59 1.76 13.35
C THR A 16 -11.87 2.03 14.83
N THR A 17 -11.00 1.60 15.73
CA THR A 17 -11.28 1.57 17.19
C THR A 17 -10.40 2.51 18.01
N ARG A 18 -9.34 3.07 17.43
CA ARG A 18 -8.42 4.00 18.11
C ARG A 18 -8.22 5.26 17.26
N PRO A 19 -9.07 6.29 17.33
CA PRO A 19 -8.83 7.53 16.61
C PRO A 19 -7.64 8.31 17.21
N PHE A 20 -6.87 8.99 16.37
CA PHE A 20 -5.84 9.92 16.83
C PHE A 20 -6.47 11.12 17.55
N LYS A 21 -5.81 11.63 18.60
CA LYS A 21 -6.32 12.75 19.39
C LYS A 21 -6.24 14.08 18.64
N PRO A 22 -7.25 14.97 18.73
CA PRO A 22 -7.30 16.22 17.96
C PRO A 22 -6.10 17.17 18.18
N ASP A 23 -5.59 17.28 19.41
CA ASP A 23 -4.48 18.19 19.76
C ASP A 23 -3.14 17.44 19.89
N GLY A 24 -3.00 16.31 19.23
CA GLY A 24 -1.76 15.52 19.28
C GLY A 24 -0.62 16.18 18.53
N THR A 25 0.60 15.96 19.01
CA THR A 25 1.82 16.41 18.36
C THR A 25 2.23 15.47 17.22
N ALA A 26 3.13 15.94 16.34
CA ALA A 26 3.66 15.12 15.25
C ALA A 26 4.34 13.84 15.76
N GLN A 27 5.08 13.93 16.87
CA GLN A 27 5.73 12.76 17.48
C GLN A 27 4.72 11.77 18.05
N GLU A 28 3.63 12.26 18.65
CA GLU A 28 2.55 11.41 19.12
C GLU A 28 1.81 10.73 17.95
N TYR A 29 1.72 11.40 16.79
CA TYR A 29 1.17 10.81 15.58
C TYR A 29 2.05 9.71 15.00
N VAL A 30 3.37 9.91 14.98
CA VAL A 30 4.34 8.87 14.61
C VAL A 30 4.16 7.65 15.52
N GLN A 31 4.11 7.86 16.84
CA GLN A 31 3.92 6.76 17.80
C GLN A 31 2.58 6.04 17.56
N TYR A 32 1.50 6.80 17.39
CA TYR A 32 0.17 6.29 17.10
C TYR A 32 0.13 5.40 15.85
N ARG A 33 0.71 5.86 14.74
CA ARG A 33 0.74 5.09 13.48
C ARG A 33 1.61 3.84 13.61
N SER A 34 2.79 3.97 14.22
CA SER A 34 3.66 2.83 14.49
C SER A 34 3.02 1.77 15.38
N GLU A 35 2.21 2.16 16.36
CA GLU A 35 1.48 1.23 17.22
C GLU A 35 0.36 0.48 16.49
N ILE A 36 -0.33 1.12 15.56
CA ILE A 36 -1.34 0.47 14.70
C ILE A 36 -0.67 -0.60 13.85
N GLU A 37 0.39 -0.23 13.12
CA GLU A 37 1.18 -1.17 12.32
C GLU A 37 1.75 -2.32 13.16
N ALA A 38 2.27 -2.01 14.34
CA ALA A 38 2.81 -3.00 15.26
C ALA A 38 1.76 -3.97 15.80
N THR A 39 0.55 -3.48 16.06
CA THR A 39 -0.57 -4.32 16.50
C THR A 39 -1.01 -5.23 15.36
N ALA A 40 -1.04 -4.74 14.12
CA ALA A 40 -1.33 -5.56 12.94
C ALA A 40 -0.30 -6.68 12.74
N ILE A 41 1.00 -6.38 12.90
CA ILE A 41 2.08 -7.39 12.90
C ILE A 41 1.88 -8.40 14.05
N PHE A 42 1.63 -7.92 15.28
CA PHE A 42 1.47 -8.77 16.45
C PHE A 42 0.26 -9.71 16.35
N ASN A 43 -0.81 -9.33 15.65
CA ASN A 43 -1.98 -10.19 15.44
C ASN A 43 -1.64 -11.52 14.75
N ALA A 44 -0.52 -11.60 14.02
CA ALA A 44 -0.03 -12.86 13.47
C ALA A 44 0.49 -13.83 14.55
N PHE A 45 0.99 -13.35 15.70
CA PHE A 45 1.69 -14.18 16.69
C PHE A 45 0.79 -15.27 17.30
N PRO A 46 -0.42 -14.99 17.81
CA PRO A 46 -1.31 -16.03 18.31
C PRO A 46 -1.69 -17.05 17.25
N ILE A 47 -1.90 -16.59 16.01
CA ILE A 47 -2.27 -17.47 14.89
C ILE A 47 -1.12 -18.44 14.56
N LEU A 48 0.11 -17.95 14.53
CA LEU A 48 1.29 -18.79 14.33
C LEU A 48 1.48 -19.82 15.45
N ARG A 49 1.21 -19.43 16.70
CA ARG A 49 1.26 -20.34 17.84
C ARG A 49 0.27 -21.48 17.70
N ASP A 50 -0.94 -21.17 17.24
CA ASP A 50 -2.00 -22.16 17.10
C ASP A 50 -1.74 -23.11 15.92
N LEU A 51 -1.14 -22.61 14.83
CA LEU A 51 -0.82 -23.38 13.62
C LEU A 51 0.51 -24.14 13.65
N LYS A 52 1.37 -23.94 14.68
CA LYS A 52 2.73 -24.51 14.73
C LYS A 52 2.81 -26.04 14.59
N ASN A 53 1.73 -26.75 14.88
CA ASN A 53 1.67 -28.21 14.82
C ASN A 53 1.12 -28.74 13.50
N GLU A 54 0.53 -27.88 12.66
CA GLU A 54 -0.06 -28.25 11.38
C GLU A 54 1.05 -28.60 10.36
N PRO A 55 0.99 -29.78 9.73
CA PRO A 55 2.03 -30.26 8.80
C PRO A 55 2.35 -29.27 7.66
N GLU A 56 1.34 -28.56 7.18
CA GLU A 56 1.41 -27.56 6.11
C GLU A 56 2.23 -26.33 6.54
N PHE A 57 2.30 -26.03 7.84
CA PHE A 57 2.95 -24.84 8.41
C PHE A 57 4.27 -25.15 9.12
N LYS A 58 4.71 -26.42 9.14
CA LYS A 58 5.97 -26.85 9.80
C LYS A 58 7.27 -26.47 9.07
N LYS A 59 7.21 -26.10 7.80
CA LYS A 59 8.40 -25.94 6.94
C LYS A 59 8.80 -24.51 6.63
N GLU A 60 7.94 -23.53 6.90
CA GLU A 60 8.20 -22.12 6.59
C GLU A 60 8.57 -21.37 7.88
N SER A 61 9.59 -20.51 7.82
CA SER A 61 9.79 -19.48 8.84
C SER A 61 8.82 -18.34 8.52
N PRO A 62 7.68 -18.21 9.21
CA PRO A 62 6.61 -17.31 8.77
C PRO A 62 7.00 -15.83 8.93
N PHE A 63 8.07 -15.53 9.67
CA PHE A 63 8.43 -14.19 10.11
C PHE A 63 9.09 -13.33 9.04
N ASP A 64 9.72 -13.92 8.03
CA ASP A 64 10.33 -13.17 6.93
C ASP A 64 9.28 -12.49 6.02
N ALA A 65 8.00 -12.81 6.22
CA ALA A 65 6.88 -12.32 5.42
C ALA A 65 5.84 -11.50 6.24
N ILE A 66 6.15 -11.11 7.49
CA ILE A 66 5.22 -10.36 8.36
C ILE A 66 5.66 -8.90 8.45
N GLY A 67 4.99 -8.03 7.71
CA GLY A 67 5.23 -6.59 7.76
C GLY A 67 6.65 -6.20 7.33
N TYR A 68 7.15 -5.11 7.90
CA TYR A 68 8.37 -4.43 7.43
C TYR A 68 9.64 -4.82 8.19
N LEU A 69 9.53 -5.68 9.22
CA LEU A 69 10.63 -5.99 10.12
C LEU A 69 11.43 -7.22 9.68
N ASN A 70 12.68 -7.27 10.11
CA ASN A 70 13.55 -8.42 9.89
C ASN A 70 12.96 -9.67 10.56
N GLY A 71 12.81 -10.76 9.81
CA GLY A 71 12.19 -12.00 10.31
C GLY A 71 12.93 -12.63 11.49
N LEU A 72 14.25 -12.40 11.64
CA LEU A 72 15.01 -12.87 12.80
C LEU A 72 14.65 -12.09 14.08
N GLU A 73 14.43 -10.78 13.98
CA GLU A 73 14.01 -9.95 15.11
C GLU A 73 12.59 -10.31 15.53
N LEU A 74 11.68 -10.48 14.57
CA LEU A 74 10.31 -10.92 14.83
C LEU A 74 10.25 -12.33 15.44
N ALA A 75 11.06 -13.26 14.95
CA ALA A 75 11.15 -14.60 15.52
C ALA A 75 11.60 -14.57 16.99
N ARG A 76 12.55 -13.69 17.34
CA ARG A 76 12.99 -13.51 18.73
C ARG A 76 11.86 -12.97 19.61
N LEU A 77 11.19 -11.91 19.18
CA LEU A 77 10.05 -11.34 19.91
C LEU A 77 8.93 -12.37 20.09
N TYR A 78 8.64 -13.17 19.06
CA TYR A 78 7.68 -14.26 19.14
C TYR A 78 8.07 -15.31 20.17
N GLN A 79 9.34 -15.73 20.22
CA GLN A 79 9.80 -16.70 21.22
C GLN A 79 9.66 -16.18 22.64
N GLN A 80 10.06 -14.93 22.89
CA GLN A 80 9.94 -14.29 24.22
C GLN A 80 8.48 -14.08 24.63
N TRP A 81 7.61 -13.72 23.69
CA TRP A 81 6.17 -13.65 23.94
C TRP A 81 5.56 -15.02 24.24
N ASN A 82 5.88 -16.02 23.41
CA ASN A 82 5.31 -17.36 23.52
C ASN A 82 5.84 -18.13 24.75
N SER A 83 6.99 -17.75 25.31
CA SER A 83 7.48 -18.25 26.59
C SER A 83 6.88 -17.52 27.80
N GLY A 84 6.16 -16.41 27.59
CA GLY A 84 5.65 -15.53 28.64
C GLY A 84 6.68 -14.57 29.23
N GLU A 85 7.86 -14.43 28.62
CA GLU A 85 8.88 -13.44 29.02
C GLU A 85 8.46 -12.00 28.69
N LEU A 86 7.72 -11.81 27.60
CA LEU A 86 7.15 -10.52 27.21
C LEU A 86 5.63 -10.59 27.17
N GLU A 87 4.99 -9.58 27.75
CA GLU A 87 3.56 -9.33 27.62
C GLU A 87 3.23 -8.69 26.26
N ASP A 88 2.00 -8.86 25.79
CA ASP A 88 1.50 -8.31 24.51
C ASP A 88 1.89 -6.84 24.29
N LYS A 89 1.71 -5.99 25.31
CA LYS A 89 2.03 -4.56 25.24
C LYS A 89 3.52 -4.29 25.03
N GLN A 90 4.39 -5.11 25.62
CA GLN A 90 5.84 -4.96 25.51
C GLN A 90 6.30 -5.37 24.10
N VAL A 91 5.69 -6.41 23.54
CA VAL A 91 5.96 -6.85 22.16
C VAL A 91 5.51 -5.78 21.16
N VAL A 92 4.28 -5.28 21.29
CA VAL A 92 3.76 -4.21 20.41
C VAL A 92 4.62 -2.96 20.50
N ALA A 93 5.03 -2.53 21.70
CA ALA A 93 5.92 -1.38 21.87
C ALA A 93 7.29 -1.60 21.20
N ALA A 94 7.87 -2.80 21.33
CA ALA A 94 9.14 -3.14 20.69
C ALA A 94 9.04 -3.12 19.15
N ILE A 95 7.95 -3.66 18.59
CA ILE A 95 7.68 -3.64 17.15
C ILE A 95 7.45 -2.19 16.68
N ALA A 96 6.65 -1.40 17.38
CA ALA A 96 6.33 -0.01 17.02
C ALA A 96 7.58 0.87 16.93
N GLY A 97 8.51 0.73 17.88
CA GLY A 97 9.78 1.46 17.84
C GLY A 97 10.58 1.18 16.57
N LYS A 98 10.54 -0.07 16.08
CA LYS A 98 11.25 -0.48 14.87
C LYS A 98 10.52 -0.06 13.59
N VAL A 99 9.19 -0.09 13.58
CA VAL A 99 8.38 0.30 12.41
C VAL A 99 8.72 1.74 12.00
N ALA A 100 8.71 2.68 12.95
CA ALA A 100 9.05 4.08 12.66
C ALA A 100 10.40 4.25 11.97
N ASP A 101 11.41 3.51 12.43
CA ASP A 101 12.80 3.66 11.99
C ASP A 101 13.14 2.79 10.77
N THR A 102 12.19 1.97 10.31
CA THR A 102 12.38 1.13 9.13
C THR A 102 12.38 1.99 7.87
N ARG A 103 13.38 1.75 7.00
CA ARG A 103 13.53 2.48 5.74
C ARG A 103 12.23 2.44 4.94
N TYR A 104 11.82 3.59 4.45
CA TYR A 104 10.65 3.71 3.62
C TYR A 104 10.97 3.24 2.20
N THR A 105 10.32 2.16 1.75
CA THR A 105 10.54 1.55 0.44
C THR A 105 9.28 1.56 -0.43
N LEU A 106 8.15 2.06 0.09
CA LEU A 106 6.82 2.02 -0.55
C LEU A 106 6.66 3.02 -1.73
N GLY A 107 7.70 3.79 -2.05
CA GLY A 107 7.73 4.72 -3.19
C GLY A 107 6.86 5.97 -3.00
N GLY A 108 7.17 7.01 -3.78
CA GLY A 108 6.61 8.36 -3.62
C GLY A 108 7.70 9.39 -3.31
N SER A 109 7.43 10.68 -3.53
CA SER A 109 8.35 11.75 -3.17
C SER A 109 8.26 12.02 -1.67
N LEU A 110 9.03 11.25 -0.89
CA LEU A 110 9.18 11.50 0.55
C LEU A 110 10.39 12.41 0.76
N THR A 111 10.20 13.51 1.49
CA THR A 111 11.30 14.34 1.97
C THR A 111 11.73 13.88 3.36
N ASP A 112 12.97 14.15 3.70
CA ASP A 112 13.50 13.94 5.05
C ASP A 112 12.85 14.96 5.99
N GLN A 113 11.86 14.51 6.77
CA GLN A 113 11.02 15.37 7.61
C GLN A 113 11.64 15.59 8.98
N ASP A 114 12.51 14.68 9.44
CA ASP A 114 13.19 14.79 10.73
C ASP A 114 14.66 15.23 10.64
N GLY A 115 15.20 15.34 9.41
CA GLY A 115 16.54 15.85 9.13
C GLY A 115 17.66 14.85 9.42
N ASN A 116 17.34 13.56 9.54
CA ASN A 116 18.32 12.53 9.91
C ASN A 116 19.10 11.97 8.70
N GLY A 117 18.73 12.34 7.47
CA GLY A 117 19.36 11.92 6.22
C GLY A 117 18.95 10.54 5.70
N VAL A 118 17.95 9.89 6.31
CA VAL A 118 17.45 8.55 6.00
C VAL A 118 15.93 8.57 5.93
N LEU A 119 15.38 8.27 4.75
CA LEU A 119 13.94 8.19 4.57
C LEU A 119 13.36 6.92 5.23
N THR A 120 12.50 7.12 6.22
CA THR A 120 11.89 6.08 7.06
C THR A 120 10.37 6.23 7.12
N HIS A 121 9.69 5.25 7.71
CA HIS A 121 8.23 5.36 7.93
C HIS A 121 7.89 6.54 8.85
N ARG A 122 8.80 6.95 9.74
CA ARG A 122 8.69 8.18 10.52
C ARG A 122 8.48 9.39 9.62
N ASP A 123 9.27 9.56 8.56
CA ASP A 123 9.10 10.66 7.62
C ASP A 123 7.74 10.63 6.94
N ALA A 124 7.28 9.43 6.55
CA ALA A 124 5.96 9.25 5.94
C ALA A 124 4.84 9.66 6.91
N TYR A 125 4.94 9.28 8.19
CA TYR A 125 3.97 9.65 9.21
C TYR A 125 4.02 11.15 9.54
N LEU A 126 5.20 11.77 9.60
CA LEU A 126 5.35 13.20 9.79
C LEU A 126 4.73 14.00 8.64
N HIS A 127 4.98 13.57 7.39
CA HIS A 127 4.36 14.15 6.21
C HIS A 127 2.83 14.02 6.21
N ASP A 128 2.29 12.89 6.67
CA ASP A 128 0.84 12.70 6.84
C ASP A 128 0.25 13.61 7.93
N PHE A 129 0.94 13.79 9.06
CA PHE A 129 0.52 14.67 10.15
C PHE A 129 0.33 16.12 9.65
N GLU A 130 1.28 16.62 8.86
CA GLU A 130 1.23 17.97 8.30
C GLU A 130 0.07 18.15 7.31
N ARG A 131 -0.24 17.13 6.51
CA ARG A 131 -1.26 17.20 5.45
C ARG A 131 -2.69 17.02 5.96
N VAL A 132 -2.89 16.11 6.92
CA VAL A 132 -4.22 15.63 7.32
C VAL A 132 -4.73 16.33 8.59
N LEU A 133 -3.83 16.71 9.50
CA LEU A 133 -4.21 17.17 10.84
C LEU A 133 -3.93 18.66 11.08
N ARG A 134 -3.20 19.34 10.18
CA ARG A 134 -3.13 20.81 10.13
C ARG A 134 -3.89 21.37 8.93
N PRO A 135 -5.19 21.70 9.06
CA PRO A 135 -5.84 22.57 8.09
C PRO A 135 -5.13 23.92 8.01
N ARG A 136 -4.83 24.37 6.78
CA ARG A 136 -4.25 25.68 6.47
C ARG A 136 -5.08 26.80 7.10
N THR A 137 -4.50 27.52 8.06
CA THR A 137 -4.71 28.97 8.14
C THR A 137 -3.95 29.55 6.95
N ASP A 138 -4.64 29.72 5.82
CA ASP A 138 -4.45 30.81 4.85
C ASP A 138 -5.26 30.53 3.58
N ALA A 139 -6.20 31.43 3.32
CA ALA A 139 -7.09 31.43 2.17
C ALA A 139 -6.32 31.76 0.88
N GLN A 140 -6.57 31.00 -0.19
CA GLN A 140 -6.23 31.44 -1.56
C GLN A 140 -7.55 31.86 -2.26
N PRO A 141 -7.71 33.13 -2.68
CA PRO A 141 -8.94 33.59 -3.32
C PRO A 141 -9.03 33.18 -4.80
N PRO A 142 -10.23 33.16 -5.40
CA PRO A 142 -10.43 32.75 -6.78
C PRO A 142 -10.23 33.90 -7.78
N GLY A 143 -9.52 33.63 -8.87
CA GLY A 143 -9.61 34.38 -10.13
C GLY A 143 -8.27 34.81 -10.72
N GLN A 144 -7.94 34.33 -11.91
CA GLN A 144 -8.16 35.09 -13.16
C GLN A 144 -7.74 34.28 -14.40
N ALA A 145 -8.67 34.23 -15.36
CA ALA A 145 -8.43 33.80 -16.72
C ALA A 145 -7.50 34.80 -17.45
N GLY A 146 -6.68 34.28 -18.35
CA GLY A 146 -5.85 35.06 -19.24
C GLY A 146 -5.36 34.18 -20.39
N ASP A 147 -6.13 34.16 -21.47
CA ASP A 147 -5.77 33.59 -22.76
C ASP A 147 -4.49 34.25 -23.32
N ASN A 148 -3.56 33.43 -23.82
CA ASN A 148 -2.94 33.59 -25.14
C ASN A 148 -1.97 32.43 -25.42
N GLU A 149 -2.35 31.60 -26.38
CA GLU A 149 -1.52 30.59 -27.04
C GLU A 149 -0.55 31.27 -28.04
N PRO A 150 0.49 30.58 -28.56
CA PRO A 150 0.21 29.88 -29.81
C PRO A 150 0.83 28.47 -29.92
N ALA A 151 0.04 27.58 -30.49
CA ALA A 151 0.42 26.27 -30.99
C ALA A 151 1.61 26.32 -31.98
N GLN A 152 2.53 25.35 -31.86
CA GLN A 152 3.00 24.59 -33.02
C GLN A 152 3.55 23.21 -32.63
N PRO A 153 3.46 22.21 -33.52
CA PRO A 153 3.42 20.79 -33.19
C PRO A 153 4.78 20.11 -33.32
N GLN A 154 5.12 19.22 -32.40
CA GLN A 154 6.05 18.14 -32.68
C GLN A 154 5.46 16.81 -32.20
N ARG A 155 4.84 16.13 -33.17
CA ARG A 155 4.70 14.68 -33.13
C ARG A 155 6.10 14.06 -33.23
N SER A 156 6.49 13.35 -32.18
CA SER A 156 7.34 12.17 -32.28
C SER A 156 6.83 11.13 -31.28
N ASN A 157 5.98 10.28 -31.83
CA ASN A 157 5.58 8.93 -31.38
C ASN A 157 6.88 8.14 -31.03
N HIS A 158 7.02 7.37 -29.95
CA HIS A 158 6.21 6.22 -29.54
C HIS A 158 6.51 5.86 -28.07
N GLY A 159 5.48 5.88 -27.20
CA GLY A 159 5.58 5.43 -25.80
C GLY A 159 4.26 5.51 -25.03
N GLY A 160 3.42 6.52 -25.29
CA GLY A 160 2.23 6.85 -24.49
C GLY A 160 0.90 6.15 -24.85
N ALA A 161 0.89 5.10 -25.68
CA ALA A 161 -0.36 4.44 -26.08
C ALA A 161 -0.80 3.33 -25.10
N THR A 162 0.15 2.59 -24.52
CA THR A 162 -0.11 1.50 -23.57
C THR A 162 -0.42 2.03 -22.16
N GLU A 163 0.30 3.05 -21.69
CA GLU A 163 0.08 3.70 -20.39
C GLU A 163 -1.32 4.34 -20.30
N ASN A 164 -1.78 4.98 -21.38
CA ASN A 164 -3.16 5.49 -21.48
C ASN A 164 -4.22 4.38 -21.47
N THR A 165 -3.92 3.20 -22.01
CA THR A 165 -4.89 2.10 -22.09
C THR A 165 -5.11 1.46 -20.71
N PHE A 166 -4.03 1.26 -19.94
CA PHE A 166 -4.11 0.65 -18.61
C PHE A 166 -4.84 1.56 -17.59
N LEU A 167 -4.51 2.85 -17.57
CA LEU A 167 -5.23 3.81 -16.72
C LEU A 167 -6.70 3.95 -17.15
N ARG A 168 -6.98 4.09 -18.45
CA ARG A 168 -8.35 4.23 -18.95
C ARG A 168 -9.21 3.01 -18.59
N ASN A 169 -8.68 1.80 -18.77
CA ASN A 169 -9.34 0.57 -18.36
C ASN A 169 -9.60 0.54 -16.84
N THR A 170 -8.62 0.96 -16.03
CA THR A 170 -8.78 1.05 -14.57
C THR A 170 -9.89 2.01 -14.19
N ARG A 171 -9.95 3.18 -14.82
CA ARG A 171 -10.98 4.20 -14.57
C ARG A 171 -12.38 3.71 -14.95
N GLU A 172 -12.52 3.10 -16.13
CA GLU A 172 -13.79 2.53 -16.62
C GLU A 172 -14.32 1.48 -15.63
N LYS A 173 -13.49 0.50 -15.24
CA LYS A 173 -13.89 -0.55 -14.28
C LYS A 173 -14.17 -0.01 -12.89
N THR A 174 -13.42 1.01 -12.45
CA THR A 174 -13.70 1.68 -11.16
C THR A 174 -15.07 2.34 -11.19
N LEU A 175 -15.40 3.07 -12.26
CA LEU A 175 -16.72 3.68 -12.42
C LEU A 175 -17.84 2.63 -12.40
N GLU A 176 -17.67 1.53 -13.14
CA GLU A 176 -18.62 0.41 -13.16
C GLU A 176 -18.84 -0.18 -11.76
N ALA A 177 -17.77 -0.38 -10.99
CA ALA A 177 -17.84 -0.90 -9.62
C ALA A 177 -18.64 0.04 -8.69
N PHE A 178 -18.41 1.36 -8.76
CA PHE A 178 -19.21 2.33 -7.99
C PHE A 178 -20.69 2.33 -8.44
N ALA A 179 -20.93 2.31 -9.75
CA ALA A 179 -22.29 2.33 -10.30
C ALA A 179 -23.12 1.07 -9.92
N GLN A 180 -22.49 -0.11 -9.87
CA GLN A 180 -23.13 -1.36 -9.42
C GLN A 180 -23.68 -1.28 -7.99
N HIS A 181 -23.10 -0.41 -7.16
CA HIS A 181 -23.53 -0.18 -5.78
C HIS A 181 -24.32 1.12 -5.60
N GLY A 182 -24.74 1.76 -6.69
CA GLY A 182 -25.51 3.01 -6.65
C GLY A 182 -24.71 4.21 -6.14
N LEU A 183 -23.38 4.13 -6.15
CA LEU A 183 -22.48 5.21 -5.77
C LEU A 183 -22.06 6.00 -7.01
N SER A 184 -21.85 7.30 -6.85
CA SER A 184 -21.44 8.20 -7.94
C SER A 184 -20.41 9.20 -7.43
N PRO A 185 -19.12 8.83 -7.41
CA PRO A 185 -18.05 9.78 -7.10
C PRO A 185 -17.98 10.88 -8.16
N SER A 186 -17.42 12.04 -7.82
CA SER A 186 -17.12 13.08 -8.81
C SER A 186 -16.07 12.58 -9.80
N ASP A 187 -16.06 13.12 -11.02
CA ASP A 187 -15.05 12.77 -12.03
C ASP A 187 -13.63 12.91 -11.52
N GLN A 188 -13.36 13.98 -10.76
CA GLN A 188 -12.05 14.21 -10.13
C GLN A 188 -11.71 13.12 -9.11
N ALA A 189 -12.64 12.77 -8.21
CA ALA A 189 -12.39 11.74 -7.21
C ALA A 189 -12.17 10.37 -7.88
N LEU A 190 -12.96 10.07 -8.91
CA LEU A 190 -12.82 8.87 -9.72
C LEU A 190 -11.45 8.79 -10.40
N ASP A 191 -10.96 9.90 -10.97
CA ASP A 191 -9.64 9.99 -11.58
C ASP A 191 -8.51 9.75 -10.56
N CYS A 192 -8.60 10.37 -9.39
CA CYS A 192 -7.62 10.19 -8.31
C CYS A 192 -7.60 8.73 -7.80
N ILE A 193 -8.78 8.14 -7.58
CA ILE A 193 -8.93 6.76 -7.13
C ILE A 193 -8.37 5.80 -8.17
N ALA A 194 -8.78 5.94 -9.44
CA ALA A 194 -8.34 5.06 -10.52
C ALA A 194 -6.84 5.18 -10.78
N GLY A 195 -6.30 6.40 -10.74
CA GLY A 195 -4.87 6.65 -10.89
C GLY A 195 -4.05 5.98 -9.77
N SER A 196 -4.51 6.12 -8.53
CA SER A 196 -3.87 5.49 -7.37
C SER A 196 -3.95 3.97 -7.43
N LEU A 197 -5.12 3.42 -7.78
CA LEU A 197 -5.32 1.98 -7.95
C LEU A 197 -4.43 1.41 -9.07
N CYS A 198 -4.33 2.13 -10.19
CA CYS A 198 -3.48 1.77 -11.33
C CYS A 198 -1.99 1.72 -10.93
N ALA A 199 -1.50 2.74 -10.22
CA ALA A 199 -0.12 2.78 -9.75
C ALA A 199 0.17 1.67 -8.72
N GLN A 200 -0.77 1.42 -7.81
CA GLN A 200 -0.66 0.37 -6.79
C GLN A 200 -0.68 -1.03 -7.42
N ALA A 201 -1.57 -1.27 -8.38
CA ALA A 201 -1.63 -2.53 -9.11
C ALA A 201 -0.32 -2.86 -9.83
N ARG A 202 0.32 -1.89 -10.49
CA ARG A 202 1.65 -2.09 -11.10
C ARG A 202 2.71 -2.43 -10.07
N ARG A 203 2.72 -1.70 -8.95
CA ARG A 203 3.66 -1.93 -7.85
C ARG A 203 3.53 -3.36 -7.31
N ASP A 204 2.30 -3.87 -7.22
CA ASP A 204 1.99 -5.21 -6.72
C ASP A 204 2.16 -6.31 -7.79
N GLY A 205 2.66 -5.97 -8.97
CA GLY A 205 2.98 -6.92 -10.03
C GLY A 205 1.77 -7.39 -10.86
N LEU A 206 0.68 -6.61 -10.88
CA LEU A 206 -0.40 -6.80 -11.83
C LEU A 206 0.02 -6.25 -13.19
N GLU A 207 -0.11 -7.08 -14.21
CA GLU A 207 0.13 -6.75 -15.60
C GLU A 207 -1.13 -6.17 -16.26
N ARG A 208 -2.31 -6.57 -15.78
CA ARG A 208 -3.62 -6.06 -16.22
C ARG A 208 -4.61 -6.00 -15.06
N ILE A 209 -5.75 -5.33 -15.27
CA ILE A 209 -6.87 -5.28 -14.33
C ILE A 209 -8.09 -5.81 -15.08
N ASP A 210 -8.51 -7.02 -14.70
CA ASP A 210 -9.65 -7.71 -15.28
C ASP A 210 -10.95 -7.31 -14.56
N HIS A 211 -10.89 -7.05 -13.25
CA HIS A 211 -12.02 -6.61 -12.44
C HIS A 211 -11.63 -5.51 -11.44
N VAL A 212 -12.60 -4.67 -11.09
CA VAL A 212 -12.53 -3.76 -9.93
C VAL A 212 -13.72 -4.04 -9.03
N LEU A 213 -13.48 -4.19 -7.74
CA LEU A 213 -14.48 -4.50 -6.71
C LEU A 213 -14.45 -3.43 -5.61
N LEU A 214 -15.58 -3.22 -4.96
CA LEU A 214 -15.68 -2.39 -3.76
C LEU A 214 -15.74 -3.30 -2.52
N SER A 215 -14.98 -2.97 -1.48
CA SER A 215 -15.09 -3.67 -0.21
C SER A 215 -16.48 -3.47 0.40
N GLN A 216 -16.97 -4.49 1.10
CA GLN A 216 -18.20 -4.44 1.87
C GLN A 216 -17.85 -4.74 3.33
N HIS A 217 -18.17 -3.81 4.23
CA HIS A 217 -17.84 -3.95 5.64
C HIS A 217 -19.08 -4.36 6.46
N PRO A 218 -18.89 -5.09 7.57
CA PRO A 218 -19.94 -5.35 8.55
C PRO A 218 -20.50 -4.02 9.07
N GLY A 219 -21.73 -3.69 8.69
CA GLY A 219 -22.33 -2.36 8.91
C GLY A 219 -22.91 -1.71 7.65
N GLY A 220 -22.68 -2.31 6.48
CA GLY A 220 -23.26 -1.86 5.21
C GLY A 220 -22.49 -0.73 4.53
N GLU A 221 -21.32 -0.35 5.07
CA GLU A 221 -20.39 0.54 4.38
C GLU A 221 -19.79 -0.18 3.17
N ILE A 222 -19.92 0.44 2.01
CA ILE A 222 -19.44 -0.08 0.72
C ILE A 222 -18.42 0.90 0.16
N GLY A 223 -17.32 0.39 -0.38
CA GLY A 223 -16.36 1.18 -1.14
C GLY A 223 -15.31 1.89 -0.30
N ARG A 224 -15.09 1.46 0.96
CA ARG A 224 -13.93 1.91 1.76
C ARG A 224 -12.63 1.58 1.04
N ASN A 225 -12.53 0.38 0.49
CA ASN A 225 -11.43 -0.05 -0.37
C ASN A 225 -11.93 -0.33 -1.78
N VAL A 226 -11.11 0.06 -2.75
CA VAL A 226 -11.27 -0.28 -4.17
C VAL A 226 -10.20 -1.30 -4.51
N ILE A 227 -10.62 -2.45 -5.02
CA ILE A 227 -9.78 -3.64 -5.17
C ILE A 227 -9.65 -3.95 -6.66
N ALA A 228 -8.43 -3.97 -7.18
CA ALA A 228 -8.10 -4.44 -8.51
C ALA A 228 -7.83 -5.95 -8.49
N VAL A 229 -8.34 -6.66 -9.50
CA VAL A 229 -8.14 -8.10 -9.68
C VAL A 229 -7.59 -8.40 -11.06
N GLU A 230 -6.52 -9.20 -11.13
CA GLU A 230 -6.03 -9.85 -12.34
C GLU A 230 -6.40 -11.33 -12.32
N GLY A 231 -7.03 -11.82 -13.38
CA GLY A 231 -7.56 -13.18 -13.47
C GLY A 231 -9.06 -13.26 -13.18
N ARG A 232 -9.58 -14.49 -13.20
CA ARG A 232 -11.00 -14.74 -12.94
C ARG A 232 -11.27 -14.69 -11.43
N LEU A 233 -12.43 -14.16 -11.03
CA LEU A 233 -12.81 -14.08 -9.62
C LEU A 233 -12.98 -15.44 -8.92
N ASP A 234 -13.23 -16.51 -9.69
CA ASP A 234 -13.39 -17.88 -9.19
C ASP A 234 -12.10 -18.71 -9.27
N ASP A 235 -11.02 -18.14 -9.79
CA ASP A 235 -9.71 -18.79 -9.89
C ASP A 235 -8.87 -18.44 -8.67
N PRO A 236 -8.43 -19.39 -7.82
CA PRO A 236 -7.60 -19.09 -6.65
C PRO A 236 -6.22 -18.50 -6.99
N GLY A 237 -5.77 -18.57 -8.25
CA GLY A 237 -4.54 -17.97 -8.74
C GLY A 237 -4.65 -16.48 -9.12
N HIS A 238 -5.80 -15.84 -8.89
CA HIS A 238 -5.96 -14.40 -9.17
C HIS A 238 -5.02 -13.55 -8.32
N LYS A 239 -4.54 -12.42 -8.87
CA LYS A 239 -3.76 -11.43 -8.11
C LYS A 239 -4.67 -10.30 -7.67
N LEU A 240 -4.42 -9.77 -6.47
CA LEU A 240 -5.17 -8.67 -5.90
C LEU A 240 -4.25 -7.51 -5.56
N SER A 241 -4.78 -6.30 -5.74
CA SER A 241 -4.20 -5.06 -5.24
C SER A 241 -5.35 -4.17 -4.79
N HIS A 242 -5.12 -3.26 -3.84
CA HIS A 242 -6.21 -2.40 -3.36
C HIS A 242 -5.72 -1.03 -2.92
N VAL A 243 -6.64 -0.07 -2.89
CA VAL A 243 -6.42 1.25 -2.29
C VAL A 243 -7.61 1.61 -1.41
N ASN A 244 -7.36 2.39 -0.36
CA ASN A 244 -8.44 3.04 0.38
C ASN A 244 -9.01 4.18 -0.46
N ALA A 245 -10.33 4.20 -0.70
CA ALA A 245 -10.98 5.17 -1.58
C ALA A 245 -10.83 6.62 -1.07
N GLN A 246 -10.94 6.83 0.24
CA GLN A 246 -10.85 8.16 0.83
C GLN A 246 -9.42 8.72 0.73
N THR A 247 -8.41 7.90 1.03
CA THR A 247 -7.00 8.30 0.87
C THR A 247 -6.66 8.51 -0.60
N ALA A 248 -7.08 7.59 -1.47
CA ALA A 248 -6.79 7.64 -2.90
C ALA A 248 -7.42 8.84 -3.60
N ALA A 249 -8.62 9.27 -3.19
CA ALA A 249 -9.26 10.47 -3.73
C ALA A 249 -8.45 11.77 -3.46
N ASN A 250 -7.57 11.75 -2.45
CA ASN A 250 -6.71 12.88 -2.08
C ASN A 250 -5.33 12.85 -2.75
N VAL A 251 -4.99 11.78 -3.47
CA VAL A 251 -3.75 11.71 -4.26
C VAL A 251 -4.06 12.23 -5.66
N SER A 252 -3.37 13.28 -6.09
CA SER A 252 -3.63 13.86 -7.41
C SER A 252 -3.30 12.85 -8.53
N LEU A 253 -4.11 12.83 -9.59
CA LEU A 253 -3.85 11.95 -10.74
C LEU A 253 -2.43 12.12 -11.28
N GLY A 254 -1.94 13.35 -11.37
CA GLY A 254 -0.58 13.63 -11.86
C GLY A 254 0.52 13.03 -10.98
N GLU A 255 0.29 12.92 -9.66
CA GLU A 255 1.22 12.26 -8.76
C GLU A 255 1.23 10.74 -8.96
N SER A 256 0.05 10.12 -9.06
CA SER A 256 -0.06 8.68 -9.35
C SER A 256 0.59 8.34 -10.69
N MET A 257 0.49 9.22 -11.69
CA MET A 257 1.15 9.05 -12.99
C MET A 257 2.68 9.16 -12.92
N ARG A 258 3.22 10.08 -12.12
CA ARG A 258 4.68 10.14 -11.89
C ARG A 258 5.19 8.87 -11.20
N ASN A 259 4.44 8.35 -10.23
CA ASN A 259 4.77 7.11 -9.55
C ASN A 259 4.75 5.93 -10.53
N LEU A 260 3.71 5.83 -11.36
CA LEU A 260 3.57 4.81 -12.39
C LEU A 260 4.75 4.81 -13.37
N ALA A 261 5.07 5.98 -13.94
CA ALA A 261 6.20 6.14 -14.86
C ALA A 261 7.54 5.75 -14.22
N SER A 262 7.72 6.05 -12.92
CA SER A 262 8.95 5.70 -12.19
C SER A 262 9.09 4.19 -12.03
N LEU A 263 7.99 3.48 -11.76
CA LEU A 263 7.97 2.01 -11.65
C LEU A 263 8.34 1.35 -12.99
N GLU A 264 7.82 1.87 -14.11
CA GLU A 264 8.10 1.33 -15.44
C GLU A 264 9.57 1.51 -15.86
N VAL A 265 10.19 2.64 -15.47
CA VAL A 265 11.63 2.87 -15.69
C VAL A 265 12.47 1.87 -14.90
N THR A 266 12.14 1.63 -13.62
CA THR A 266 12.84 0.63 -12.79
C THR A 266 12.68 -0.79 -13.33
N GLN A 267 11.48 -1.16 -13.81
CA GLN A 267 11.20 -2.49 -14.33
C GLN A 267 11.91 -2.76 -15.67
N ARG A 268 12.11 -1.73 -16.51
CA ARG A 268 12.89 -1.84 -17.76
C ARG A 268 14.41 -1.88 -17.55
N GLN A 269 14.91 -1.47 -16.39
CA GLN A 269 16.34 -1.45 -16.07
C GLN A 269 16.84 -2.71 -15.35
N GLN A 270 15.96 -3.68 -15.06
CA GLN A 270 16.37 -4.99 -14.56
C GLN A 270 16.71 -5.91 -15.75
N PRO A 271 17.99 -6.23 -16.03
CA PRO A 271 18.30 -7.37 -16.87
C PRO A 271 17.82 -8.64 -16.17
N SER A 272 16.95 -9.39 -16.83
CA SER A 272 16.48 -10.71 -16.43
C SER A 272 17.66 -11.69 -16.28
N GLN A 273 18.26 -11.74 -15.09
CA GLN A 273 19.17 -12.81 -14.69
C GLN A 273 18.35 -13.98 -14.14
N GLN A 274 17.68 -14.70 -15.02
CA GLN A 274 17.12 -16.02 -14.71
C GLN A 274 16.86 -16.79 -16.00
N ALA A 275 17.95 -17.16 -16.69
CA ALA A 275 17.93 -18.20 -17.71
C ALA A 275 19.35 -18.76 -17.93
N GLU A 276 19.92 -19.42 -16.91
CA GLU A 276 21.00 -20.39 -17.14
C GLU A 276 21.15 -21.32 -15.92
N THR A 277 20.29 -22.33 -15.85
CA THR A 277 20.55 -23.54 -15.03
C THR A 277 19.71 -24.72 -15.52
N VAL A 278 19.73 -25.00 -16.83
CA VAL A 278 19.38 -26.32 -17.35
C VAL A 278 20.24 -26.57 -18.59
N ASP A 279 21.31 -27.34 -18.42
CA ASP A 279 21.54 -28.59 -19.16
C ASP A 279 22.99 -29.07 -18.92
N ARG A 280 23.15 -30.12 -18.12
CA ARG A 280 24.37 -30.93 -18.17
C ARG A 280 23.92 -32.39 -18.22
N PRO A 281 24.02 -33.06 -19.39
CA PRO A 281 23.63 -34.45 -19.48
C PRO A 281 24.64 -35.33 -18.73
N LEU A 282 24.11 -36.22 -17.90
CA LEU A 282 24.82 -37.36 -17.36
C LEU A 282 25.22 -38.28 -18.52
N GLN A 283 26.50 -38.33 -18.86
CA GLN A 283 27.06 -39.45 -19.60
C GLN A 283 27.62 -40.49 -18.63
N ARG A 284 27.22 -41.75 -18.90
CA ARG A 284 27.63 -42.99 -18.23
C ARG A 284 29.13 -43.22 -18.29
#